data_AF-A0A1H2Z347-F1
#
_entry.id   AF-A0A1H2Z347-F1
#
_cell.length_a   1.000
_cell.length_b   1.000
_cell.length_c   1.000
_cell.angle_alpha   90.00
_cell.angle_beta   90.00
_cell.angle_gamma   90.00
#
_symmetry.space_group_name_H-M   'P 1'
#
loop_
_entity.id
_entity.type
_entity.pdbx_description
1 polymer ?
#
loop_
_entity_poly.entity_id
_entity_poly.type
_entity_poly.pdbx_seq_one_letter_code
_entity_poly.pdbx_strand_id
1 'polypeptide(L)'
;MHKIFETNPDLKKAYITSDGTPFYQETDAKNHAKTLKDKSVEPVFNERELQVVDEEELTDADREMAEFEAAEKEKEKEAKAELAKSLAEFDPAVTKYPEAVKLFKALGLEAENEKKDTIFPLLVAAKASAQEGTNTQE
;
A
#
# COMPACT_ATOMS: atom_id res chain seq x y z
N MET A 1 -5.11 0.51 30.77
CA MET A 1 -6.03 1.67 30.67
C MET A 1 -5.23 2.95 30.70
N HIS A 2 -5.38 3.82 29.70
CA HIS A 2 -4.70 5.13 29.69
C HIS A 2 -5.44 6.13 30.56
N LYS A 3 -4.68 7.01 31.23
CA LYS A 3 -5.18 8.03 32.15
C LYS A 3 -6.23 8.97 31.54
N ILE A 4 -6.22 9.14 30.21
CA ILE A 4 -7.20 9.95 29.49
C ILE A 4 -8.62 9.35 29.54
N PHE A 5 -8.75 8.01 29.51
CA PHE A 5 -10.03 7.31 29.61
C PHE A 5 -10.50 7.19 31.06
N GLU A 6 -9.58 7.22 32.03
CA GLU A 6 -9.94 7.31 33.45
C GLU A 6 -10.53 8.70 33.78
N THR A 7 -9.99 9.75 33.17
CA THR A 7 -10.45 11.13 33.37
C THR A 7 -11.71 11.44 32.57
N ASN A 8 -11.85 10.84 31.39
CA ASN A 8 -12.99 11.01 30.49
C ASN A 8 -13.49 9.63 30.04
N PRO A 9 -14.35 8.96 30.82
CA PRO A 9 -14.85 7.63 30.48
C PRO A 9 -15.74 7.61 29.23
N ASP A 10 -16.37 8.73 28.88
CA ASP A 10 -17.13 8.93 27.62
C ASP A 10 -16.25 9.06 26.37
N LEU A 11 -14.93 9.15 26.53
CA LEU A 11 -14.04 9.32 25.39
C LEU A 11 -13.94 8.00 24.61
N LYS A 12 -14.40 7.99 23.35
CA LYS A 12 -14.37 6.80 22.48
C LYS A 12 -12.96 6.46 21.98
N LYS A 13 -12.20 7.51 21.63
CA LYS A 13 -10.84 7.40 21.11
C LYS A 13 -9.96 8.54 21.63
N ALA A 14 -8.69 8.25 21.82
CA ALA A 14 -7.64 9.20 22.14
C ALA A 14 -6.45 8.95 21.21
N TYR A 15 -5.58 9.94 21.08
CA TYR A 15 -4.39 9.87 20.25
C TYR A 15 -3.16 10.06 21.13
N ILE A 16 -2.27 9.09 21.14
CA ILE A 16 -1.08 9.11 21.99
C ILE A 16 0.13 9.29 21.09
N THR A 17 0.94 10.29 21.38
CA THR A 17 2.19 10.50 20.66
C THR A 17 3.28 9.59 21.24
N SER A 18 4.38 9.41 20.51
CA SER A 18 5.54 8.61 20.96
C SER A 18 6.16 9.06 22.28
N ASP A 19 5.88 10.29 22.72
CA ASP A 19 6.29 10.84 24.02
C ASP A 19 5.37 10.39 25.18
N GLY A 20 4.31 9.63 24.87
CA GLY A 20 3.31 9.17 25.84
C GLY A 20 2.27 10.21 26.20
N THR A 21 2.24 11.36 25.52
CA THR A 21 1.25 12.42 25.77
C THR A 21 -0.08 12.08 25.07
N PRO A 22 -1.19 11.97 25.81
CA PRO A 22 -2.50 11.68 25.23
C PRO A 22 -3.23 12.97 24.81
N PHE A 23 -3.86 12.92 23.64
CA PHE A 23 -4.60 14.00 23.03
C PHE A 23 -6.01 13.54 22.65
N TYR A 24 -6.97 14.46 22.69
CA TYR A 24 -8.36 14.21 22.30
C TYR A 24 -8.56 14.25 20.78
N GLN A 25 -7.82 15.11 20.09
CA GLN A 25 -7.90 15.29 18.64
C GLN A 25 -6.64 14.80 17.95
N GLU A 26 -6.81 14.17 16.80
CA GLU A 26 -5.70 13.73 15.96
C GLU A 26 -4.83 14.90 15.50
N THR A 27 -5.44 16.03 15.20
CA THR A 27 -4.74 17.24 14.72
C THR A 27 -3.77 17.77 15.77
N ASP A 28 -4.19 17.83 17.04
CA ASP A 28 -3.35 18.23 18.16
C ASP A 28 -2.20 17.23 18.35
N ALA A 29 -2.50 15.94 18.32
CA ALA A 29 -1.50 14.87 18.42
C ALA A 29 -0.48 14.92 17.28
N LYS A 30 -0.93 15.13 16.03
CA LYS A 30 -0.07 15.26 14.84
C LYS A 30 0.80 16.50 14.90
N ASN A 31 0.26 17.63 15.35
CA ASN A 31 1.03 18.86 15.52
C ASN A 31 2.12 18.69 16.59
N HIS A 32 1.81 17.98 17.67
CA HIS A 32 2.79 17.66 18.70
C HIS A 32 3.83 16.63 18.20
N ALA A 33 3.40 15.56 17.53
CA ALA A 33 4.28 14.56 16.96
C ALA A 33 5.28 15.13 15.94
N LYS A 34 4.91 16.18 15.19
CA LYS A 34 5.86 16.89 14.30
C LYS A 34 7.07 17.48 15.04
N THR A 35 6.93 17.82 16.31
CA THR A 35 8.03 18.33 17.15
C THR A 35 8.87 17.23 17.77
N LEU A 36 8.41 15.97 17.70
CA LEU A 36 9.11 14.78 18.21
C LEU A 36 9.97 14.13 17.11
N LYS A 37 10.94 13.32 17.53
CA LYS A 37 11.77 12.52 16.62
C LYS A 37 10.95 11.43 15.95
N ASP A 38 10.23 10.67 16.77
CA ASP A 38 9.22 9.72 16.33
C ASP A 38 7.91 10.48 16.12
N LYS A 39 7.68 10.90 14.87
CA LYS A 39 6.48 11.61 14.41
C LYS A 39 5.23 10.70 14.36
N SER A 40 5.24 9.67 15.17
CA SER A 40 4.22 8.63 15.25
C SER A 40 3.12 9.09 16.21
N VAL A 41 1.89 8.80 15.82
CA VAL A 41 0.69 9.01 16.60
C VAL A 41 -0.07 7.69 16.60
N GLU A 42 -0.28 7.14 17.79
CA GLU A 42 -1.02 5.90 17.97
C GLU A 42 -2.45 6.22 18.42
N PRO A 43 -3.47 5.86 17.62
CA PRO A 43 -4.85 5.96 18.06
C PRO A 43 -5.13 4.84 19.08
N VAL A 44 -5.59 5.22 20.26
CA VAL A 44 -6.02 4.29 21.31
C VAL A 44 -7.53 4.43 21.48
N PHE A 45 -8.22 3.30 21.57
CA PHE A 45 -9.67 3.26 21.74
C PHE A 45 -10.04 2.85 23.16
N ASN A 46 -11.15 3.36 23.65
CA ASN A 46 -11.66 3.02 24.96
C ASN A 46 -12.44 1.70 24.88
N GLU A 47 -11.87 0.65 25.46
CA GLU A 47 -12.49 -0.68 25.51
C GLU A 47 -13.88 -0.68 26.17
N ARG A 48 -14.21 0.34 26.99
CA ARG A 48 -15.53 0.49 27.61
C ARG A 48 -16.62 0.96 26.65
N GLU A 49 -16.26 1.77 25.65
CA GLU A 49 -17.17 2.30 24.62
C GLU A 49 -17.15 1.43 23.35
N LEU A 50 -16.29 0.41 23.29
CA LEU A 50 -16.29 -0.62 22.24
C LEU A 50 -17.45 -1.64 22.42
N GLN A 51 -18.60 -1.19 22.94
CA GLN A 51 -19.83 -1.95 22.78
C GLN A 51 -20.27 -1.84 21.31
N VAL A 52 -19.91 -2.88 20.54
CA VAL A 52 -20.58 -3.37 19.33
C VAL A 52 -21.09 -2.28 18.38
N VAL A 53 -20.22 -1.88 17.43
CA VAL A 53 -20.76 -1.56 16.10
C VAL A 53 -21.20 -2.89 15.52
N ASP A 54 -22.51 -3.12 15.50
CA ASP A 54 -23.13 -4.23 14.78
C ASP A 54 -22.62 -4.22 13.33
N GLU A 55 -22.25 -5.40 12.83
CA GLU A 55 -21.76 -5.65 11.47
C GLU A 55 -22.84 -5.38 10.38
N GLU A 56 -23.99 -4.80 10.76
CA GLU A 56 -25.19 -4.60 9.94
C GLU A 56 -25.39 -3.17 9.38
N GLU A 57 -24.53 -2.19 9.67
CA GLU A 57 -24.60 -0.85 9.04
C GLU A 57 -23.45 -0.60 8.04
N LEU A 58 -23.29 -1.51 7.08
CA LEU A 58 -22.69 -1.15 5.79
C LEU A 58 -23.77 -0.44 4.97
N THR A 59 -23.63 0.86 4.76
CA THR A 59 -24.53 1.58 3.85
C THR A 59 -24.32 1.06 2.42
N ASP A 60 -25.35 1.08 1.56
CA ASP A 60 -25.22 0.70 0.14
C ASP A 60 -24.08 1.47 -0.57
N ALA A 61 -23.75 2.67 -0.09
CA ALA A 61 -22.63 3.48 -0.60
C ALA A 61 -21.24 2.89 -0.31
N ASP A 62 -21.04 2.26 0.86
CA ASP A 62 -19.78 1.58 1.19
C ASP A 62 -19.62 0.29 0.37
N ARG A 63 -20.73 -0.38 0.07
CA ARG A 63 -20.73 -1.59 -0.77
C ARG A 63 -20.42 -1.26 -2.23
N GLU A 64 -20.99 -0.17 -2.76
CA GLU A 64 -20.74 0.28 -4.14
C GLU A 64 -19.28 0.75 -4.33
N MET A 65 -18.70 1.41 -3.33
CA MET A 65 -17.29 1.82 -3.36
C MET A 65 -16.35 0.60 -3.32
N ALA A 66 -16.67 -0.42 -2.52
CA ALA A 66 -15.91 -1.66 -2.46
C ALA A 66 -16.01 -2.48 -3.77
N GLU A 67 -17.17 -2.49 -4.43
CA GLU A 67 -17.36 -3.17 -5.72
C GLU A 67 -16.57 -2.48 -6.85
N PHE A 68 -16.50 -1.14 -6.84
CA PHE A 68 -15.71 -0.37 -7.79
C PHE A 68 -14.20 -0.60 -7.61
N GLU A 69 -13.69 -0.59 -6.37
CA GLU A 69 -12.29 -0.91 -6.07
C GLU A 69 -11.93 -2.36 -6.42
N ALA A 70 -12.85 -3.31 -6.21
CA ALA A 70 -12.65 -4.70 -6.60
C ALA A 70 -12.54 -4.85 -8.13
N ALA A 71 -13.40 -4.17 -8.88
CA ALA A 71 -13.37 -4.17 -10.34
C ALA A 71 -12.09 -3.51 -10.90
N GLU A 72 -11.59 -2.43 -10.29
CA GLU A 72 -10.30 -1.83 -10.68
C GLU A 72 -9.12 -2.75 -10.36
N LYS A 73 -9.13 -3.41 -9.20
CA LYS A 73 -8.10 -4.40 -8.84
C LYS A 73 -8.10 -5.62 -9.76
N GLU A 74 -9.25 -6.07 -10.25
CA GLU A 74 -9.32 -7.15 -11.23
C GLU A 74 -8.73 -6.72 -12.59
N LYS A 75 -9.08 -5.53 -13.07
CA LYS A 75 -8.49 -4.98 -14.31
C LYS A 75 -6.98 -4.80 -14.20
N GLU A 76 -6.49 -4.32 -13.05
CA GLU A 76 -5.06 -4.16 -12.81
C GLU A 76 -4.35 -5.53 -12.72
N LYS A 77 -4.99 -6.53 -12.11
CA LYS A 77 -4.48 -7.91 -12.09
C LYS A 77 -4.42 -8.53 -13.48
N GLU A 78 -5.46 -8.37 -14.30
CA GLU A 78 -5.46 -8.85 -15.68
C GLU A 78 -4.37 -8.17 -16.52
N ALA A 79 -4.27 -6.84 -16.46
CA ALA A 79 -3.22 -6.10 -17.17
C ALA A 79 -1.82 -6.51 -16.71
N LYS A 80 -1.62 -6.69 -15.41
CA LYS A 80 -0.35 -7.15 -14.84
C LYS A 80 -0.04 -8.60 -15.21
N ALA A 81 -1.04 -9.46 -15.33
CA ALA A 81 -0.88 -10.85 -15.77
C ALA A 81 -0.50 -10.95 -17.25
N GLU A 82 -1.09 -10.13 -18.12
CA GLU A 82 -0.70 -10.05 -19.54
C GLU A 82 0.73 -9.50 -19.70
N LEU A 83 1.09 -8.49 -18.90
CA LEU A 83 2.46 -7.97 -18.86
C LEU A 83 3.45 -9.00 -18.33
N ALA A 84 3.08 -9.76 -17.30
CA ALA A 84 3.91 -10.84 -16.77
C ALA A 84 4.14 -11.96 -17.80
N LYS A 85 3.13 -12.32 -18.60
CA LYS A 85 3.29 -13.26 -19.73
C LYS A 85 4.25 -12.69 -20.78
N SER A 86 4.04 -11.45 -21.19
CA SER A 86 4.91 -10.77 -22.17
C SER A 86 6.36 -10.67 -21.66
N LEU A 87 6.55 -10.45 -20.35
CA LEU A 87 7.86 -10.44 -19.69
C LEU A 87 8.47 -11.84 -19.55
N ALA A 88 7.65 -12.87 -19.34
CA ALA A 88 8.11 -14.26 -19.30
C ALA A 88 8.56 -14.77 -20.68
N GLU A 89 7.89 -14.34 -21.75
CA GLU A 89 8.26 -14.62 -23.15
C GLU A 89 9.38 -13.71 -23.66
N PHE A 90 9.71 -12.63 -22.94
CA PHE A 90 10.82 -11.74 -23.30
C PHE A 90 12.13 -12.52 -23.35
N ASP A 91 12.82 -12.38 -24.49
CA ASP A 91 14.12 -12.98 -24.73
C ASP A 91 15.07 -11.96 -25.39
N PRO A 92 16.19 -11.61 -24.74
CA PRO A 92 17.08 -10.56 -25.21
C PRO A 92 17.78 -10.88 -26.54
N ALA A 93 17.79 -12.14 -26.98
CA ALA A 93 18.43 -12.55 -28.24
C ALA A 93 17.50 -12.38 -29.46
N VAL A 94 16.18 -12.53 -29.26
CA VAL A 94 15.19 -12.50 -30.35
C VAL A 94 14.20 -11.33 -30.27
N THR A 95 13.95 -10.77 -29.09
CA THR A 95 13.01 -9.67 -28.93
C THR A 95 13.55 -8.38 -29.56
N LYS A 96 12.70 -7.70 -30.34
CA LYS A 96 13.04 -6.43 -30.98
C LYS A 96 13.07 -5.31 -29.95
N TYR A 97 14.02 -4.39 -30.11
CA TYR A 97 14.13 -3.20 -29.25
C TYR A 97 12.82 -2.41 -29.05
N PRO A 98 12.01 -2.09 -30.08
CA PRO A 98 10.73 -1.41 -29.86
C PRO A 98 9.72 -2.21 -29.02
N GLU A 99 9.74 -3.53 -29.05
CA GLU A 99 8.90 -4.36 -28.16
C GLU A 99 9.41 -4.33 -26.73
N ALA A 100 10.73 -4.41 -26.55
CA ALA A 100 11.37 -4.27 -25.25
C ALA A 100 11.02 -2.91 -24.60
N VAL A 101 11.09 -1.82 -25.35
CA VAL A 101 10.73 -0.47 -24.85
C VAL A 101 9.27 -0.40 -24.43
N LYS A 102 8.35 -1.02 -25.19
CA LYS A 102 6.93 -1.06 -24.83
C LYS A 102 6.70 -1.80 -23.52
N LEU A 103 7.29 -2.99 -23.39
CA LEU A 103 7.28 -3.79 -22.16
C LEU A 103 7.84 -3.02 -20.97
N PHE A 104 9.00 -2.39 -21.17
CA PHE A 104 9.68 -1.59 -20.17
C PHE A 104 8.81 -0.44 -19.63
N LYS A 105 8.16 0.32 -20.54
CA LYS A 105 7.24 1.40 -20.17
C LYS A 105 5.97 0.89 -19.51
N ALA A 106 5.42 -0.22 -20.00
CA ALA A 106 4.19 -0.79 -19.45
C ALA A 106 4.41 -1.42 -18.05
N LEU A 107 5.62 -1.89 -17.76
CA LEU A 107 6.02 -2.34 -16.43
C LEU A 107 6.34 -1.18 -15.46
N GLY A 108 6.32 0.06 -15.94
CA GLY A 108 6.66 1.23 -15.12
C GLY A 108 8.12 1.26 -14.67
N LEU A 109 9.02 0.63 -15.42
CA LEU A 109 10.45 0.63 -15.10
C LEU A 109 11.07 1.97 -15.50
N GLU A 110 12.00 2.46 -14.67
CA GLU A 110 12.78 3.68 -14.93
C GLU A 110 14.23 3.31 -15.23
N ALA A 111 14.81 3.96 -16.25
CA ALA A 111 16.19 3.72 -16.68
C ALA A 111 16.90 5.05 -16.84
N GLU A 112 18.20 5.08 -16.54
CA GLU A 112 19.05 6.26 -16.76
C GLU A 112 19.08 6.69 -18.24
N ASN A 113 18.90 5.74 -19.15
CA ASN A 113 18.76 6.02 -20.57
C ASN A 113 17.89 4.95 -21.27
N GLU A 114 17.23 5.32 -22.36
CA GLU A 114 16.40 4.40 -23.14
C GLU A 114 17.23 3.48 -24.07
N LYS A 115 18.55 3.30 -23.88
CA LYS A 115 19.35 2.49 -24.82
C LYS A 115 19.05 0.99 -24.67
N LYS A 116 19.26 0.23 -25.76
CA LYS A 116 19.09 -1.23 -25.78
C LYS A 116 19.87 -1.91 -24.66
N ASP A 117 21.15 -1.54 -24.49
CA ASP A 117 22.04 -2.06 -23.45
C ASP A 117 21.59 -1.79 -22.02
N THR A 118 20.66 -0.85 -21.80
CA THR A 118 20.11 -0.53 -20.47
C THR A 118 18.74 -1.18 -20.28
N ILE A 119 17.87 -1.11 -21.29
CA ILE A 119 16.50 -1.65 -21.21
C ILE A 119 16.49 -3.18 -21.13
N PHE A 120 17.30 -3.86 -21.93
CA PHE A 120 17.32 -5.33 -21.99
C PHE A 120 17.70 -5.97 -20.66
N PRO A 121 18.79 -5.57 -19.97
CA PRO A 121 19.11 -6.14 -18.67
C PRO A 121 18.07 -5.81 -17.59
N LEU A 122 17.42 -4.64 -17.66
CA LEU A 122 16.34 -4.30 -16.71
C LEU A 122 15.11 -5.20 -16.88
N LEU A 123 14.75 -5.54 -18.12
CA LEU A 123 13.67 -6.51 -18.38
C LEU A 123 14.04 -7.93 -17.95
N VAL A 124 15.29 -8.35 -18.18
CA VAL A 124 15.78 -9.65 -17.68
C VAL A 124 15.76 -9.69 -16.15
N ALA A 125 16.19 -8.63 -15.49
CA ALA A 125 16.13 -8.52 -14.04
C ALA A 125 14.68 -8.53 -13.54
N ALA A 126 13.77 -7.78 -14.16
CA ALA A 126 12.35 -7.78 -13.80
C ALA A 126 11.70 -9.17 -13.97
N LYS A 127 12.06 -9.90 -15.03
CA LYS A 127 11.64 -11.30 -15.25
C LYS A 127 12.15 -12.20 -14.14
N ALA A 128 13.43 -12.09 -13.79
CA ALA A 128 14.02 -12.88 -12.69
C ALA A 128 13.34 -12.57 -11.35
N SER A 129 13.14 -11.28 -11.01
CA SER A 129 12.43 -10.86 -9.80
C SER A 129 10.99 -11.36 -9.75
N ALA A 130 10.28 -11.39 -10.88
CA ALA A 130 8.92 -11.92 -10.97
C ALA A 130 8.86 -13.45 -10.76
N GLN A 131 9.91 -14.17 -11.13
CA GLN A 131 10.02 -15.62 -10.87
C GLN A 131 10.52 -15.92 -9.44
N GLU A 132 11.47 -15.15 -8.91
CA GLU A 132 12.05 -15.34 -7.57
C GLU A 132 11.11 -14.92 -6.43
N GLY A 133 10.15 -14.02 -6.66
CA GLY A 133 9.12 -13.66 -5.68
C GLY A 133 8.21 -14.82 -5.24
N THR A 134 8.34 -15.99 -5.85
CA THR A 134 7.67 -17.23 -5.42
C THR A 134 8.51 -18.13 -4.52
N ASN A 135 9.79 -17.79 -4.26
CA ASN A 135 10.74 -18.69 -3.59
C ASN A 135 11.52 -18.07 -2.42
N THR A 136 10.91 -17.16 -1.67
CA THR A 136 11.45 -16.73 -0.36
C THR A 136 10.35 -16.74 0.70
N GLN A 137 9.91 -17.94 1.06
CA GLN A 137 9.51 -18.27 2.42
C GLN A 137 10.29 -19.51 2.83
N GLU A 138 11.44 -19.33 3.47
CA GLU A 138 12.00 -20.23 4.49
C GLU A 138 12.83 -19.40 5.48
#